data_AF-A0A4D6MRT2-F1
#
_entry.id   AF-A0A4D6MRT2-F1
#
_cell.length_a   1.000
_cell.length_b   1.000
_cell.length_c   1.000
_cell.angle_alpha   90.00
_cell.angle_beta   90.00
_cell.angle_gamma   90.00
#
_symmetry.space_group_name_H-M   'P 1'
#
loop_
_entity.id
_entity.type
_entity.pdbx_description
1 polymer ?
#
loop_
_entity_poly.entity_id
_entity_poly.type
_entity_poly.pdbx_seq_one_letter_code
_entity_poly.pdbx_strand_id
1 'polypeptide(L)'
;MEPNHLVKTMVEFGSKALLLGHQVGSLYKRELKEGNREKLEELQEKVDKHAEEKEAWKKEKKEWLEERKRLATWRVRCLDSKEKLKGRIADLEVDYDEMKDKHDGLEVELDDLKSYVIQEHISGFQKRLWQMTFFYKDVDAGDVRFDVNKDVVDGVLVDEVESSLREDA
;
A
#
# COMPACT_ATOMS: atom_id res chain seq x y z
N MET A 1 33.57 78.17 74.77
CA MET A 1 33.71 77.63 73.40
C MET A 1 34.03 78.82 72.50
N GLU A 2 35.18 78.86 71.84
CA GLU A 2 35.54 79.99 70.97
C GLU A 2 34.71 79.98 69.67
N PRO A 3 34.11 81.12 69.26
CA PRO A 3 33.28 81.21 68.04
C PRO A 3 33.98 80.75 66.76
N ASN A 4 35.30 80.99 66.65
CA ASN A 4 36.10 80.62 65.48
C ASN A 4 36.24 79.10 65.30
N HIS A 5 36.15 78.31 66.38
CA HIS A 5 36.24 76.86 66.30
C HIS A 5 34.98 76.22 65.68
N LEU A 6 33.81 76.80 65.97
CA LEU A 6 32.52 76.32 65.44
C LEU A 6 32.39 76.56 63.92
N VAL A 7 32.80 77.74 63.45
CA VAL A 7 32.76 78.04 62.00
C VAL A 7 33.69 77.11 61.23
N LYS A 8 34.88 76.84 61.77
CA LYS A 8 35.84 75.90 61.16
C LYS A 8 35.28 74.47 61.06
N THR A 9 34.65 73.99 62.12
CA THR A 9 34.03 72.65 62.13
C THR A 9 32.83 72.56 61.19
N MET A 10 32.01 73.61 61.07
CA MET A 10 30.91 73.67 60.10
C MET A 10 31.41 73.68 58.65
N VAL A 11 32.47 74.43 58.34
CA VAL A 11 33.07 74.47 56.99
C VAL A 11 33.69 73.11 56.64
N GLU A 12 34.45 72.50 57.55
CA GLU A 12 34.99 71.15 57.35
C GLU A 12 33.87 70.11 57.17
N PHE A 13 32.79 70.22 57.93
CA PHE A 13 31.61 69.36 57.77
C PHE A 13 30.94 69.57 56.41
N GLY A 14 30.74 70.83 55.99
CA GLY A 14 30.17 71.18 54.68
C GLY A 14 31.02 70.71 53.51
N SER A 15 32.34 70.87 53.59
CA SER A 15 33.28 70.36 52.58
C SER A 15 33.25 68.84 52.49
N LYS A 16 33.19 68.12 53.62
CA LYS A 16 33.04 66.66 53.65
C LYS A 16 31.70 66.21 53.07
N ALA A 17 30.61 66.89 53.42
CA ALA A 17 29.28 66.60 52.89
C ALA A 17 29.21 66.80 51.35
N LEU A 18 29.84 67.86 50.82
CA LEU A 18 29.92 68.09 49.37
C LEU A 18 30.72 67.01 48.64
N LEU A 19 31.87 66.61 49.18
CA LEU A 19 32.69 65.54 48.60
C LEU A 19 31.94 64.20 48.58
N LEU A 20 31.25 63.87 49.68
CA LEU A 20 30.42 62.67 49.77
C LEU A 20 29.23 62.71 48.79
N GLY A 21 28.53 63.84 48.69
CA GLY A 21 27.44 64.03 47.73
C GLY A 21 27.90 63.87 46.28
N HIS A 22 29.07 64.40 45.94
CA HIS A 22 29.67 64.23 44.62
C HIS A 22 30.05 62.76 44.35
N GLN A 23 30.66 62.06 45.31
CA GLN A 23 30.97 60.64 45.18
C GLN A 23 29.72 59.78 44.98
N VAL A 24 28.68 59.97 45.81
CA VAL A 24 27.41 59.24 45.71
C VAL A 24 26.72 59.52 44.37
N GLY A 25 26.67 60.78 43.93
CA GLY A 25 26.10 61.13 42.63
C GLY A 25 26.84 60.50 41.44
N SER A 26 28.17 60.41 41.53
CA SER A 26 29.00 59.75 40.51
C SER A 26 28.78 58.23 40.47
N LEU A 27 28.62 57.61 41.64
CA LEU A 27 28.31 56.19 41.81
C LEU A 27 26.95 55.86 41.18
N TYR A 28 25.91 56.60 41.58
CA TYR A 28 24.57 56.42 41.05
C TYR A 28 24.51 56.58 39.52
N LYS A 29 25.23 57.56 38.98
CA LYS A 29 25.32 57.78 37.52
C LYS A 29 26.05 56.64 36.79
N ARG A 30 26.99 55.97 37.45
CA ARG A 30 27.70 54.80 36.90
C ARG A 30 26.78 53.58 36.91
N GLU A 31 26.18 53.27 38.05
CA GLU A 31 25.25 52.13 38.20
C GLU A 31 24.06 52.24 37.25
N LEU A 32 23.47 53.43 37.07
CA LEU A 32 22.40 53.64 36.09
C LEU A 32 22.86 53.41 34.64
N LYS A 33 24.07 53.85 34.29
CA LYS A 33 24.59 53.65 32.93
C LYS A 33 24.91 52.18 32.66
N GLU A 34 25.47 51.49 33.64
CA GLU A 34 25.87 50.10 33.55
C GLU A 34 24.65 49.17 33.51
N GLY A 35 23.69 49.35 34.42
CA GLY A 35 22.44 48.60 34.41
C GLY A 35 21.55 48.89 33.19
N ASN A 36 21.55 50.11 32.64
CA ASN A 36 20.88 50.38 31.37
C ASN A 36 21.60 49.74 30.19
N ARG A 37 22.94 49.67 30.22
CA ARG A 37 23.74 49.04 29.17
C ARG A 37 23.50 47.53 29.12
N GLU A 38 23.51 46.85 30.28
CA GLU A 38 23.19 45.41 30.36
C GLU A 38 21.81 45.10 29.80
N LYS A 39 20.78 45.89 30.17
CA LYS A 39 19.41 45.71 29.63
C LYS A 39 19.34 45.94 28.12
N LEU A 40 20.14 46.86 27.59
CA LEU A 40 20.20 47.15 26.15
C LEU A 40 20.89 46.03 25.39
N GLU A 41 21.98 45.49 25.94
CA GLU A 41 22.68 44.32 25.40
C GLU A 41 21.78 43.06 25.42
N GLU A 42 21.05 42.80 26.51
CA GLU A 42 20.08 41.69 26.60
C GLU A 42 18.93 41.84 25.58
N LEU A 43 18.40 43.06 25.40
CA LEU A 43 17.37 43.33 24.41
C LEU A 43 17.89 43.16 22.99
N GLN A 44 19.14 43.57 22.73
CA GLN A 44 19.77 43.42 21.43
C GLN A 44 19.95 41.93 21.08
N GLU A 45 20.42 41.11 22.02
CA GLU A 45 20.56 39.66 21.83
C GLU A 45 19.20 38.99 21.51
N LYS A 46 18.12 39.38 22.20
CA LYS A 46 16.77 38.87 21.90
C LYS A 46 16.28 39.28 20.51
N VAL A 47 16.58 40.51 20.07
CA VAL A 47 16.23 40.98 18.72
C VAL A 47 16.97 40.18 17.66
N ASP A 48 18.27 39.94 17.87
CA ASP A 48 19.10 39.17 16.94
C ASP A 48 18.63 37.71 16.86
N LYS A 49 18.36 37.08 18.01
CA LYS A 49 17.76 35.73 18.06
C LYS A 49 16.43 35.64 17.33
N HIS A 50 15.53 36.61 17.54
CA HIS A 50 14.26 36.65 16.82
C HIS A 50 14.43 36.88 15.31
N ALA A 51 15.45 37.62 14.90
CA ALA A 51 15.77 37.79 13.48
C ALA A 51 16.21 36.45 12.86
N GLU A 52 17.07 35.69 13.54
CA GLU A 52 17.51 34.36 13.10
C GLU A 52 16.34 33.37 13.02
N GLU A 53 15.51 33.27 14.06
CA GLU A 53 14.32 32.42 14.09
C GLU A 53 13.35 32.75 12.96
N LYS A 54 13.14 34.04 12.67
CA LYS A 54 12.27 34.50 11.58
C LYS A 54 12.80 34.09 10.22
N GLU A 55 14.11 34.13 10.01
CA GLU A 55 14.71 33.65 8.75
C GLU A 55 14.66 32.12 8.63
N ALA A 56 14.88 31.38 9.73
CA ALA A 56 14.70 29.93 9.76
C ALA A 56 13.26 29.52 9.40
N TRP A 57 12.27 30.16 10.03
CA TRP A 57 10.85 29.94 9.75
C TRP A 57 10.47 30.25 8.29
N LYS A 58 11.04 31.30 7.70
CA LYS A 58 10.81 31.63 6.28
C LYS A 58 11.38 30.54 5.35
N LYS A 59 12.53 29.95 5.67
CA LYS A 59 13.13 28.85 4.90
C LYS A 59 12.26 27.60 5.00
N GLU A 60 11.90 27.18 6.20
CA GLU A 60 11.05 26.01 6.45
C GLU A 60 9.69 26.15 5.73
N LYS A 61 9.07 27.33 5.79
CA LYS A 61 7.81 27.60 5.06
C LYS A 61 7.95 27.44 3.55
N LYS A 62 9.11 27.80 2.97
CA LYS A 62 9.37 27.62 1.53
C LYS A 62 9.53 26.15 1.20
N GLU A 63 10.32 25.41 1.97
CA GLU A 63 10.50 23.96 1.81
C GLU A 63 9.17 23.21 1.91
N TRP A 64 8.35 23.54 2.90
CA TRP A 64 7.03 22.94 3.06
C TRP A 64 6.11 23.20 1.86
N LEU A 65 6.17 24.39 1.26
CA LEU A 65 5.41 24.71 0.05
C LEU A 65 5.90 23.92 -1.17
N GLU A 66 7.20 23.69 -1.30
CA GLU A 66 7.76 22.85 -2.36
C GLU A 66 7.35 21.40 -2.20
N GLU A 67 7.40 20.86 -0.98
CA GLU A 67 6.99 19.50 -0.70
C GLU A 67 5.47 19.31 -0.91
N ARG A 68 4.67 20.31 -0.55
CA ARG A 68 3.23 20.31 -0.86
C ARG A 68 2.95 20.27 -2.37
N LYS A 69 3.74 20.99 -3.17
CA LYS A 69 3.64 20.93 -4.65
C LYS A 69 4.03 19.55 -5.17
N ARG A 70 5.13 18.97 -4.67
CA ARG A 70 5.57 17.61 -5.03
C ARG A 70 4.49 16.58 -4.69
N LEU A 71 3.89 16.66 -3.51
CA LEU A 71 2.80 15.78 -3.08
C LEU A 71 1.56 15.93 -3.97
N ALA A 72 1.21 17.15 -4.37
CA ALA A 72 0.11 17.37 -5.31
C ALA A 72 0.38 16.70 -6.67
N THR A 73 1.59 16.84 -7.22
CA THR A 73 2.01 16.18 -8.46
C THR A 73 2.02 14.66 -8.33
N TRP A 74 2.48 14.12 -7.19
CA TRP A 74 2.44 12.69 -6.90
C TRP A 74 1.01 12.17 -6.83
N ARG A 75 0.10 12.88 -6.16
CA ARG A 75 -1.31 12.51 -6.05
C ARG A 75 -1.97 12.35 -7.42
N VAL A 76 -1.74 13.30 -8.34
CA VAL A 76 -2.28 13.24 -9.71
C VAL A 76 -1.75 12.01 -10.46
N ARG A 77 -0.43 11.76 -10.40
CA ARG A 77 0.17 10.59 -11.06
C ARG A 77 -0.36 9.26 -10.52
N CYS A 78 -0.59 9.17 -9.22
CA CYS A 78 -1.19 7.98 -8.62
C CYS A 78 -2.63 7.76 -9.09
N LEU A 79 -3.42 8.82 -9.24
CA LEU A 79 -4.79 8.73 -9.74
C LEU A 79 -4.84 8.30 -11.21
N ASP A 80 -4.02 8.92 -12.06
CA ASP A 80 -3.87 8.54 -13.47
C ASP A 80 -3.45 7.06 -13.63
N SER A 81 -2.45 6.63 -12.87
CA SER A 81 -2.01 5.23 -12.87
C SER A 81 -3.11 4.28 -12.41
N LYS A 82 -3.93 4.69 -11.43
CA LYS A 82 -5.06 3.91 -10.92
C LYS A 82 -6.15 3.76 -11.98
N GLU A 83 -6.50 4.82 -12.71
CA GLU A 83 -7.46 4.73 -13.83
C GLU A 83 -6.94 3.86 -14.96
N LYS A 84 -5.65 4.01 -15.33
CA LYS A 84 -5.02 3.16 -16.34
C LYS A 84 -5.03 1.68 -15.98
N LEU A 85 -4.76 1.35 -14.71
CA LEU A 85 -4.83 -0.03 -14.23
C LEU A 85 -6.26 -0.57 -14.22
N LYS A 86 -7.25 0.25 -13.84
CA LYS A 86 -8.66 -0.16 -13.92
C LYS A 86 -9.08 -0.51 -15.35
N GLY A 87 -8.68 0.29 -16.33
CA GLY A 87 -8.93 -0.02 -17.75
C GLY A 87 -8.34 -1.36 -18.15
N ARG A 88 -7.06 -1.60 -17.83
CA ARG A 88 -6.38 -2.88 -18.12
C ARG A 88 -7.03 -4.08 -17.43
N ILE A 89 -7.57 -3.90 -16.23
CA ILE A 89 -8.30 -4.97 -15.52
C ILE A 89 -9.59 -5.30 -16.27
N ALA A 90 -10.37 -4.30 -16.67
CA ALA A 90 -11.59 -4.51 -17.45
C ALA A 90 -11.31 -5.18 -18.80
N ASP A 91 -10.25 -4.78 -19.50
CA ASP A 91 -9.84 -5.42 -20.76
C ASP A 91 -9.51 -6.92 -20.54
N LEU A 92 -8.75 -7.24 -19.48
CA LEU A 92 -8.40 -8.61 -19.13
C LEU A 92 -9.59 -9.46 -18.67
N GLU A 93 -10.56 -8.87 -17.97
CA GLU A 93 -11.80 -9.55 -17.60
C GLU A 93 -12.58 -9.97 -18.84
N VAL A 94 -12.70 -9.09 -19.84
CA VAL A 94 -13.35 -9.41 -21.13
C VAL A 94 -12.61 -10.52 -21.87
N ASP A 95 -11.28 -10.43 -21.98
CA ASP A 95 -10.47 -11.46 -22.63
C ASP A 95 -10.61 -12.82 -21.93
N TYR A 96 -10.70 -12.82 -20.59
CA TYR A 96 -10.89 -14.02 -19.79
C TYR A 96 -12.27 -14.65 -20.03
N ASP A 97 -13.33 -13.85 -20.01
CA ASP A 97 -14.69 -14.33 -20.26
C ASP A 97 -14.81 -14.90 -21.69
N GLU A 98 -14.23 -14.24 -22.70
CA GLU A 98 -14.20 -14.77 -24.08
C GLU A 98 -13.46 -16.11 -24.18
N MET A 99 -12.33 -16.26 -23.47
CA MET A 99 -11.57 -17.52 -23.47
C MET A 99 -12.36 -18.63 -22.78
N LYS A 100 -13.01 -18.31 -21.66
CA LYS A 100 -13.86 -19.24 -20.93
C LYS A 100 -15.03 -19.73 -21.78
N ASP A 101 -15.72 -18.82 -22.46
CA ASP A 101 -16.83 -19.18 -23.36
C ASP A 101 -16.37 -20.13 -24.48
N LYS A 102 -15.16 -19.91 -25.02
CA LYS A 102 -14.55 -20.83 -26.02
C LYS A 102 -14.24 -22.20 -25.41
N HIS A 103 -13.72 -22.25 -24.19
CA HIS A 103 -13.44 -23.49 -23.49
C HIS A 103 -14.73 -24.29 -23.27
N ASP A 104 -15.77 -23.65 -22.74
CA ASP A 104 -17.07 -24.27 -22.49
C ASP A 104 -17.70 -24.79 -23.80
N GLY A 105 -17.55 -24.03 -24.90
CA GLY A 105 -17.99 -24.47 -26.23
C GLY A 105 -17.23 -25.72 -26.74
N LEU A 106 -15.90 -25.75 -26.57
CA LEU A 106 -15.09 -26.91 -26.96
C LEU A 106 -15.39 -28.16 -26.12
N GLU A 107 -15.72 -27.98 -24.84
CA GLU A 107 -16.10 -29.08 -23.95
C GLU A 107 -17.38 -29.77 -24.46
N VAL A 108 -18.38 -29.00 -24.89
CA VAL A 108 -19.61 -29.53 -25.50
C VAL A 108 -19.31 -30.26 -26.81
N GLU A 109 -18.51 -29.67 -27.71
CA GLU A 109 -18.15 -30.33 -28.97
C GLU A 109 -17.39 -31.63 -28.75
N LEU A 110 -16.54 -31.69 -27.71
CA LEU A 110 -15.81 -32.90 -27.34
C LEU A 110 -16.76 -34.01 -26.86
N ASP A 111 -17.75 -33.67 -26.04
CA ASP A 111 -18.76 -34.62 -25.56
C ASP A 111 -19.67 -35.13 -26.69
N ASP A 112 -20.06 -34.25 -27.60
CA ASP A 112 -20.81 -34.62 -28.81
C ASP A 112 -19.99 -35.57 -29.69
N LEU A 113 -18.71 -35.27 -29.91
CA LEU A 113 -17.80 -36.11 -30.69
C LEU A 113 -17.59 -37.47 -30.01
N LYS A 114 -17.40 -37.50 -28.69
CA LYS A 114 -17.28 -38.73 -27.91
C LYS A 114 -18.53 -39.60 -28.08
N SER A 115 -19.71 -38.99 -27.98
CA SER A 115 -21.00 -39.68 -28.18
C SER A 115 -21.12 -40.25 -29.59
N TYR A 116 -20.74 -39.49 -30.62
CA TYR A 116 -20.73 -39.93 -32.01
C TYR A 116 -19.81 -41.14 -32.24
N VAL A 117 -18.57 -41.07 -31.73
CA VAL A 117 -17.58 -42.15 -31.88
C VAL A 117 -18.08 -43.44 -31.22
N ILE A 118 -18.62 -43.35 -30.00
CA ILE A 118 -19.19 -44.50 -29.29
C ILE A 118 -20.34 -45.11 -30.12
N GLN A 119 -21.24 -44.27 -30.63
CA GLN A 119 -22.38 -44.73 -31.42
C GLN A 119 -21.97 -45.40 -32.74
N GLU A 120 -21.01 -44.82 -33.46
CA GLU A 120 -20.48 -45.45 -34.68
C GLU A 120 -19.83 -46.81 -34.38
N HIS A 121 -19.08 -46.91 -33.27
CA HIS A 121 -18.47 -48.18 -32.88
C HIS A 121 -19.53 -49.24 -32.56
N ILE A 122 -20.55 -48.90 -31.75
CA ILE A 122 -21.66 -49.80 -31.41
C ILE A 122 -22.40 -50.26 -32.67
N SER A 123 -22.77 -49.32 -33.53
CA SER A 123 -23.51 -49.63 -34.76
C SER A 123 -22.68 -50.47 -35.75
N GLY A 124 -21.38 -50.17 -35.89
CA GLY A 124 -20.46 -50.94 -36.71
C GLY A 124 -20.26 -52.37 -36.20
N PHE A 125 -20.19 -52.55 -34.88
CA PHE A 125 -20.11 -53.86 -34.25
C PHE A 125 -21.41 -54.67 -34.44
N GLN A 126 -22.56 -54.07 -34.15
CA GLN A 126 -23.87 -54.70 -34.38
C GLN A 126 -24.04 -55.13 -35.83
N LYS A 127 -23.65 -54.29 -36.79
CA LYS A 127 -23.71 -54.64 -38.22
C LYS A 127 -22.89 -55.89 -38.55
N ARG A 128 -21.70 -56.04 -37.97
CA ARG A 128 -20.86 -57.25 -38.15
C ARG A 128 -21.46 -58.49 -37.48
N LEU A 129 -22.04 -58.36 -36.28
CA LEU A 129 -22.74 -59.46 -35.60
C LEU A 129 -23.93 -59.98 -36.43
N TRP A 130 -24.72 -59.07 -37.01
CA TRP A 130 -25.83 -59.43 -37.89
C TRP A 130 -25.35 -60.20 -39.13
N GLN A 131 -24.23 -59.77 -39.72
CA GLN A 131 -23.60 -60.53 -40.81
C GLN A 131 -23.17 -61.92 -40.35
N MET A 132 -22.59 -62.06 -39.16
CA MET A 132 -22.15 -63.35 -38.63
C MET A 132 -23.33 -64.30 -38.36
N THR A 133 -24.41 -63.79 -37.77
CA THR A 133 -25.67 -64.53 -37.53
C THR A 133 -26.27 -65.06 -38.84
N PHE A 134 -26.14 -64.28 -39.92
CA PHE A 134 -26.59 -64.72 -41.25
C PHE A 134 -25.75 -65.88 -41.82
N PHE A 135 -24.42 -65.87 -41.63
CA PHE A 135 -23.53 -66.91 -42.16
C PHE A 135 -23.40 -68.16 -41.27
N TYR A 136 -23.56 -68.01 -39.95
CA TYR A 136 -23.38 -69.09 -38.98
C TYR A 136 -24.66 -69.29 -38.16
N LYS A 137 -25.29 -70.46 -38.31
CA LYS A 137 -26.58 -70.78 -37.65
C LYS A 137 -26.48 -70.92 -36.12
N ASP A 138 -25.28 -71.06 -35.59
CA ASP A 138 -25.02 -71.27 -34.16
C ASP A 138 -24.71 -69.96 -33.42
N VAL A 139 -24.68 -68.81 -34.13
CA VAL A 139 -24.44 -67.50 -33.54
C VAL A 139 -25.78 -66.79 -33.37
N ASP A 140 -26.16 -66.48 -32.12
CA ASP A 140 -27.33 -65.66 -31.81
C ASP A 140 -26.90 -64.20 -31.56
N ALA A 141 -27.46 -63.26 -32.33
CA ALA A 141 -27.23 -61.83 -32.16
C ALA A 141 -27.74 -61.28 -30.81
N GLY A 142 -28.63 -62.01 -30.13
CA GLY A 142 -29.12 -61.70 -28.79
C GLY A 142 -28.32 -62.34 -27.65
N ASP A 143 -27.25 -63.11 -27.92
CA ASP A 143 -26.43 -63.71 -26.87
C ASP A 143 -25.71 -62.62 -26.06
N VAL A 144 -25.87 -62.66 -24.72
CA VAL A 144 -25.26 -61.74 -23.76
C VAL A 144 -23.73 -61.70 -23.86
N ARG A 145 -23.10 -62.76 -24.41
CA ARG A 145 -21.65 -62.80 -24.67
C ARG A 145 -21.17 -61.77 -25.68
N PHE A 146 -22.08 -61.19 -26.46
CA PHE A 146 -21.78 -60.13 -27.43
C PHE A 146 -22.28 -58.74 -26.97
N ASP A 147 -22.67 -58.58 -25.70
CA ASP A 147 -23.06 -57.28 -25.16
C ASP A 147 -21.83 -56.37 -25.03
N VAL A 148 -21.81 -55.29 -25.82
CA VAL A 148 -20.72 -54.30 -25.85
C VAL A 148 -20.59 -53.47 -24.57
N ASN A 149 -21.57 -53.55 -23.67
CA ASN A 149 -21.54 -52.85 -22.37
C ASN A 149 -20.99 -53.71 -21.24
N LYS A 150 -20.60 -54.96 -21.53
CA LYS A 150 -20.01 -55.90 -20.56
C LYS A 150 -18.56 -56.14 -20.89
N ASP A 151 -17.71 -56.14 -19.86
CA ASP A 151 -16.30 -56.51 -19.98
C ASP A 151 -16.07 -57.95 -19.49
N VAL A 152 -14.93 -58.54 -19.84
CA VAL A 152 -14.54 -59.89 -19.41
C VAL A 152 -13.38 -59.79 -18.41
N VAL A 153 -13.69 -59.94 -17.13
CA VAL A 153 -12.70 -59.96 -16.04
C VAL A 153 -12.64 -61.36 -15.45
N ASP A 154 -11.44 -61.96 -15.44
CA ASP A 154 -11.22 -63.33 -14.96
C ASP A 154 -12.17 -64.40 -15.56
N GLY A 155 -12.58 -64.20 -16.81
CA GLY A 155 -13.49 -65.09 -17.54
C GLY A 155 -14.98 -64.93 -17.19
N VAL A 156 -15.35 -63.90 -16.41
CA VAL A 156 -16.72 -63.55 -16.05
C VAL A 156 -17.12 -62.25 -16.76
N LEU A 157 -18.36 -62.19 -17.26
CA LEU A 157 -18.94 -60.97 -17.80
C LEU A 157 -19.37 -60.05 -16.66
N VAL A 158 -18.82 -58.83 -16.63
CA VAL A 158 -19.04 -57.83 -15.60
C VAL A 158 -19.55 -56.55 -16.26
N ASP A 159 -20.52 -55.86 -15.64
CA ASP A 159 -20.99 -54.57 -16.13
C ASP A 159 -19.93 -53.48 -15.86
N GLU A 160 -19.79 -52.52 -16.78
CA GLU A 160 -18.77 -51.45 -16.71
C GLU A 160 -18.85 -50.59 -15.43
N VAL A 161 -20.04 -50.47 -14.82
CA VAL A 161 -20.26 -49.78 -13.54
C VAL A 161 -19.69 -50.57 -12.35
N GLU A 162 -19.58 -51.89 -12.47
CA GLU A 162 -19.11 -52.79 -11.41
C GLU A 162 -17.59 -53.01 -11.48
N SER A 163 -16.97 -52.82 -12.66
CA SER A 163 -15.52 -52.87 -12.86
C SER A 163 -14.80 -51.62 -12.34
N SER A 164 -15.37 -50.43 -12.56
CA SER A 164 -14.80 -49.14 -12.10
C SER A 164 -14.70 -49.01 -10.58
N LEU A 165 -15.61 -49.64 -9.81
CA LEU A 165 -15.57 -49.65 -8.33
C LEU A 165 -14.50 -50.57 -7.74
N ARG A 166 -13.90 -51.47 -8.54
CA ARG A 166 -12.85 -52.41 -8.09
C ARG A 166 -11.44 -51.86 -8.24
N GLU A 167 -11.23 -50.85 -9.09
CA GLU A 167 -9.89 -50.28 -9.35
C GLU A 167 -9.48 -49.19 -8.34
N ASP A 168 -10.43 -48.62 -7.59
CA ASP A 168 -10.20 -47.57 -6.59
C ASP A 168 -10.04 -48.08 -5.13
N ALA A 169 -9.86 -49.40 -4.91
CA ALA A 169 -9.72 -50.03 -3.59
C ALA A 169 -8.40 -50.82 -3.43
#